data_AF-A0A951JLI6-F1
#
_entry.id   AF-A0A951JLI6-F1
#
_cell.length_a   1.000
_cell.length_b   1.000
_cell.length_c   1.000
_cell.angle_alpha   90.00
_cell.angle_beta   90.00
_cell.angle_gamma   90.00
#
_symmetry.space_group_name_H-M   'P 1'
#
loop_
_entity.id
_entity.type
_entity.pdbx_description
1 polymer ?
#
loop_
_entity_poly.entity_id
_entity_poly.type
_entity_poly.pdbx_seq_one_letter_code
_entity_poly.pdbx_strand_id
1 'polypeptide(L)'
;MADRATARTWTRWWTIVRVTTLVAVVAALSLPGRLSPPGDAPTSRVRSLTVDTWAAADADGWHRAPAVQQHAVLVGADWDATAGIEVEVRGRDTGGWGPWFPVDVDADGDHDTASGPVWLGQVQAFQFRVRGDTPALDVTRISMDGDAGLAYDPLGRPGAAYAAPATPEFVSRSQWDPNGECRPRTPARYATDVQMAYVHHTAIFPNYAPEEADDVVRAICLFHVRQRGWSDIGYNFLIDRYGRVFEGRAGGVERPVVGAHASGFNERSVGVSVIGDFDTQPVPAPALEGLARVIAWKAAVHGLDPVGWTDVVTSTDVNPKLSRYRPGSTVTVPVVSGHLDTAANTSCPGRHLYAVLGDVRQRAAELAAAWPDGPPLLAAGPTAFAADGTDISAVGAGLPPGLRLSPRSALQLAVLAIAGSTRLRYGPRSDRGDRPMRSSA
;
A
#
# COMPACT_ATOMS: atom_id res chain seq x y z
N MET A 1 -68.45 -0.90 13.61
CA MET A 1 -67.92 -2.27 13.34
C MET A 1 -66.81 -2.20 12.28
N ALA A 2 -65.66 -1.65 12.63
CA ALA A 2 -64.49 -1.63 11.72
C ALA A 2 -63.21 -1.45 12.54
N ASP A 3 -62.89 -2.34 13.48
CA ASP A 3 -61.63 -2.19 14.26
C ASP A 3 -61.06 -3.44 14.95
N ARG A 4 -61.21 -4.64 14.36
CA ARG A 4 -60.48 -5.83 14.86
C ARG A 4 -59.89 -6.73 13.77
N ALA A 5 -60.20 -6.47 12.50
CA ALA A 5 -59.70 -7.24 11.36
C ALA A 5 -58.34 -6.74 10.86
N THR A 6 -58.08 -5.44 10.93
CA THR A 6 -56.82 -4.79 10.51
C THR A 6 -55.67 -5.04 11.49
N ALA A 7 -55.88 -5.06 12.80
CA ALA A 7 -54.79 -5.35 13.74
C ALA A 7 -54.21 -6.78 13.62
N ARG A 8 -55.02 -7.74 13.17
CA ARG A 8 -54.62 -9.16 13.02
C ARG A 8 -53.87 -9.46 11.72
N THR A 9 -53.98 -8.62 10.69
CA THR A 9 -53.21 -8.76 9.45
C THR A 9 -51.79 -8.21 9.61
N TRP A 10 -51.60 -7.13 10.39
CA TRP A 10 -50.28 -6.54 10.62
C TRP A 10 -49.34 -7.38 11.50
N THR A 11 -49.87 -8.11 12.49
CA THR A 11 -49.06 -9.04 13.30
C THR A 11 -48.61 -10.28 12.50
N ARG A 12 -49.41 -10.72 11.52
CA ARG A 12 -49.04 -11.83 10.63
C ARG A 12 -47.93 -11.45 9.65
N TRP A 13 -47.92 -10.21 9.12
CA TRP A 13 -46.85 -9.73 8.25
C TRP A 13 -45.50 -9.59 8.96
N TRP A 14 -45.47 -9.10 10.21
CA TRP A 14 -44.22 -9.02 11.00
C TRP A 14 -43.67 -10.39 11.42
N THR A 15 -44.54 -11.39 11.61
CA THR A 15 -44.12 -12.75 11.95
C THR A 15 -43.59 -13.48 10.70
N ILE A 16 -44.18 -13.24 9.52
CA ILE A 16 -43.72 -13.81 8.25
C ILE A 16 -42.35 -13.25 7.85
N VAL A 17 -42.11 -11.94 8.01
CA VAL A 17 -40.80 -11.32 7.73
C VAL A 17 -39.72 -11.82 8.70
N ARG A 18 -40.03 -12.01 9.99
CA ARG A 18 -39.08 -12.63 10.94
C ARG A 18 -38.74 -14.07 10.60
N VAL A 19 -39.70 -14.87 10.14
CA VAL A 19 -39.47 -16.27 9.80
C VAL A 19 -38.76 -16.43 8.45
N THR A 20 -39.02 -15.58 7.45
CA THR A 20 -38.30 -15.63 6.17
C THR A 20 -36.86 -15.15 6.28
N THR A 21 -36.57 -14.13 7.10
CA THR A 21 -35.19 -13.69 7.35
C THR A 21 -34.41 -14.70 8.20
N LEU A 22 -35.06 -15.42 9.14
CA LEU A 22 -34.40 -16.48 9.91
C LEU A 22 -34.13 -17.74 9.07
N VAL A 23 -35.04 -18.12 8.18
CA VAL A 23 -34.87 -19.29 7.29
C VAL A 23 -33.83 -19.04 6.20
N ALA A 24 -33.70 -17.80 5.68
CA ALA A 24 -32.62 -17.45 4.74
C ALA A 24 -31.22 -17.52 5.39
N VAL A 25 -31.11 -17.18 6.68
CA VAL A 25 -29.85 -17.26 7.44
C VAL A 25 -29.49 -18.72 7.76
N VAL A 26 -30.47 -19.59 8.06
CA VAL A 26 -30.22 -21.01 8.36
C VAL A 26 -29.99 -21.85 7.10
N ALA A 27 -30.62 -21.51 5.97
CA ALA A 27 -30.40 -22.19 4.70
C ALA A 27 -29.00 -21.93 4.11
N ALA A 28 -28.42 -20.73 4.34
CA ALA A 28 -27.03 -20.43 3.97
C ALA A 28 -25.99 -21.16 4.85
N LEU A 29 -26.38 -21.68 6.02
CA LEU A 29 -25.53 -22.42 6.95
C LEU A 29 -25.53 -23.95 6.73
N SER A 30 -26.25 -24.46 5.72
CA SER A 30 -26.50 -25.90 5.55
C SER A 30 -25.94 -26.51 4.26
N LEU A 31 -25.16 -25.77 3.47
CA LEU A 31 -24.44 -26.35 2.33
C LEU A 31 -23.13 -26.95 2.84
N PRO A 32 -22.90 -28.28 2.74
CA PRO A 32 -21.59 -28.86 2.97
C PRO A 32 -20.71 -28.54 1.77
N GLY A 33 -20.39 -27.27 1.56
CA GLY A 33 -19.15 -26.92 0.91
C GLY A 33 -18.06 -27.39 1.86
N ARG A 34 -17.37 -28.48 1.52
CA ARG A 34 -16.06 -28.74 2.10
C ARG A 34 -15.21 -27.53 1.75
N LEU A 35 -15.16 -26.54 2.65
CA LEU A 35 -13.98 -25.70 2.76
C LEU A 35 -12.88 -26.72 2.98
N SER A 36 -12.10 -26.97 1.94
CA SER A 36 -10.75 -27.49 2.13
C SER A 36 -10.17 -26.68 3.30
N PRO A 37 -9.51 -27.32 4.29
CA PRO A 37 -8.74 -26.55 5.25
C PRO A 37 -7.91 -25.56 4.43
N PRO A 38 -7.81 -24.27 4.82
CA PRO A 38 -6.90 -23.37 4.15
C PRO A 38 -5.57 -24.13 4.10
N GLY A 39 -5.12 -24.48 2.90
CA GLY A 39 -3.75 -24.95 2.75
C GLY A 39 -2.90 -23.89 3.42
N ASP A 40 -1.91 -24.29 4.22
CA ASP A 40 -1.07 -23.36 4.97
C ASP A 40 -0.67 -22.22 4.03
N ALA A 41 -1.23 -21.03 4.27
CA ALA A 41 -0.97 -19.90 3.40
C ALA A 41 0.55 -19.63 3.42
N PRO A 42 1.15 -19.29 2.28
CA PRO A 42 2.59 -19.21 2.13
C PRO A 42 3.21 -18.38 3.26
N THR A 43 4.18 -18.96 3.99
CA THR A 43 4.83 -18.28 5.12
C THR A 43 6.13 -17.62 4.70
N SER A 44 6.38 -16.38 5.10
CA SER A 44 7.67 -15.73 4.82
C SER A 44 8.70 -15.98 5.92
N ARG A 45 9.97 -16.02 5.50
CA ARG A 45 11.14 -16.10 6.37
C ARG A 45 12.13 -15.00 6.00
N VAL A 46 12.42 -14.14 6.97
CA VAL A 46 13.44 -13.10 6.88
C VAL A 46 14.70 -13.56 7.60
N ARG A 47 15.86 -13.49 6.94
CA ARG A 47 17.16 -13.78 7.56
C ARG A 47 18.21 -12.77 7.13
N SER A 48 19.16 -12.50 8.00
CA SER A 48 20.31 -11.66 7.71
C SER A 48 21.59 -12.49 7.61
N LEU A 49 22.53 -12.04 6.79
CA LEU A 49 23.87 -12.61 6.62
C LEU A 49 24.84 -11.49 6.19
N THR A 50 26.14 -11.72 6.35
CA THR A 50 27.18 -10.79 5.89
C THR A 50 27.92 -11.39 4.70
N VAL A 51 28.19 -10.58 3.69
CA VAL A 51 29.05 -10.92 2.54
C VAL A 51 30.28 -10.02 2.57
N ASP A 52 31.43 -10.58 2.92
CA ASP A 52 32.69 -9.85 3.11
C ASP A 52 33.86 -10.43 2.28
N THR A 53 33.60 -11.50 1.54
CA THR A 53 34.60 -12.25 0.80
C THR A 53 34.42 -12.03 -0.69
N TRP A 54 35.49 -11.61 -1.36
CA TRP A 54 35.45 -11.18 -2.76
C TRP A 54 36.57 -11.83 -3.58
N ALA A 55 36.22 -12.29 -4.79
CA ALA A 55 37.22 -12.68 -5.76
C ALA A 55 38.01 -11.47 -6.30
N ALA A 56 39.16 -11.73 -6.91
CA ALA A 56 39.88 -10.73 -7.67
C ALA A 56 38.98 -10.15 -8.78
N ALA A 57 39.17 -8.86 -9.09
CA ALA A 57 38.41 -8.18 -10.12
C ALA A 57 38.56 -8.88 -11.47
N ASP A 58 37.46 -8.99 -12.22
CA ASP A 58 37.50 -9.37 -13.62
C ASP A 58 37.99 -8.20 -14.51
N ALA A 59 38.07 -8.43 -15.82
CA ALA A 59 38.57 -7.44 -16.78
C ALA A 59 37.74 -6.13 -16.81
N ASP A 60 36.48 -6.18 -16.35
CA ASP A 60 35.57 -5.05 -16.30
C ASP A 60 35.54 -4.37 -14.91
N GLY A 61 36.47 -4.75 -14.03
CA GLY A 61 36.63 -4.20 -12.69
C GLY A 61 35.65 -4.76 -11.65
N TRP A 62 34.92 -5.85 -11.95
CA TRP A 62 33.96 -6.43 -11.01
C TRP A 62 34.61 -7.47 -10.11
N HIS A 63 34.47 -7.25 -8.80
CA HIS A 63 34.72 -8.25 -7.78
C HIS A 63 33.45 -9.06 -7.53
N ARG A 64 33.56 -10.40 -7.50
CA ARG A 64 32.39 -11.28 -7.28
C ARG A 64 32.50 -12.01 -5.95
N ALA A 65 31.42 -12.00 -5.18
CA ALA A 65 31.31 -12.78 -3.96
C ALA A 65 31.07 -14.26 -4.27
N PRO A 66 31.40 -15.20 -3.37
CA PRO A 66 30.90 -16.57 -3.43
C PRO A 66 29.37 -16.61 -3.51
N ALA A 67 28.83 -17.60 -4.23
CA ALA A 67 27.39 -17.77 -4.34
C ALA A 67 26.79 -18.26 -3.00
N VAL A 68 25.79 -17.53 -2.49
CA VAL A 68 25.06 -17.88 -1.28
C VAL A 68 24.00 -18.93 -1.63
N GLN A 69 24.19 -20.17 -1.16
CA GLN A 69 23.30 -21.31 -1.43
C GLN A 69 22.08 -21.31 -0.51
N GLN A 70 21.25 -20.28 -0.60
CA GLN A 70 20.03 -20.14 0.19
C GLN A 70 18.88 -19.62 -0.66
N HIS A 71 17.68 -20.11 -0.36
CA HIS A 71 16.47 -19.64 -1.03
C HIS A 71 16.18 -18.17 -0.73
N ALA A 72 15.72 -17.43 -1.74
CA ALA A 72 15.24 -16.06 -1.60
C ALA A 72 14.21 -15.75 -2.68
N VAL A 73 13.36 -14.78 -2.41
CA VAL A 73 12.53 -14.07 -3.39
C VAL A 73 12.96 -12.61 -3.55
N LEU A 74 13.44 -12.02 -2.45
CA LEU A 74 13.93 -10.65 -2.39
C LEU A 74 15.19 -10.63 -1.55
N VAL A 75 16.18 -9.88 -2.03
CA VAL A 75 17.43 -9.66 -1.31
C VAL A 75 17.68 -8.17 -1.27
N GLY A 76 17.95 -7.63 -0.09
CA GLY A 76 18.47 -6.28 0.09
C GLY A 76 19.87 -6.33 0.70
N ALA A 77 20.73 -5.39 0.34
CA ALA A 77 22.07 -5.26 0.87
C ALA A 77 22.29 -3.83 1.39
N ASP A 78 22.85 -3.69 2.58
CA ASP A 78 23.30 -2.43 3.17
C ASP A 78 24.83 -2.33 3.09
N TRP A 79 25.35 -1.17 2.71
CA TRP A 79 26.78 -0.82 2.78
C TRP A 79 26.96 0.68 3.04
N ASP A 80 28.15 1.12 3.45
CA ASP A 80 28.44 2.55 3.64
C ASP A 80 28.24 3.33 2.33
N ALA A 81 27.26 4.25 2.31
CA ALA A 81 26.91 5.02 1.12
C ALA A 81 28.06 5.93 0.63
N THR A 82 29.03 6.25 1.50
CA THR A 82 30.20 7.06 1.13
C THR A 82 31.25 6.30 0.33
N ALA A 83 31.13 4.97 0.23
CA ALA A 83 32.09 4.13 -0.48
C ALA A 83 32.11 4.38 -2.01
N GLY A 84 31.05 4.97 -2.59
CA GLY A 84 31.01 5.32 -4.01
C GLY A 84 31.12 4.10 -4.94
N ILE A 85 30.60 2.95 -4.50
CA ILE A 85 30.67 1.68 -5.21
C ILE A 85 29.37 1.39 -5.97
N GLU A 86 29.47 0.53 -6.98
CA GLU A 86 28.30 -0.07 -7.63
C GLU A 86 28.11 -1.48 -7.08
N VAL A 87 26.88 -1.82 -6.69
CA VAL A 87 26.53 -3.16 -6.19
C VAL A 87 25.46 -3.75 -7.09
N GLU A 88 25.66 -4.99 -7.51
CA GLU A 88 24.66 -5.75 -8.23
C GLU A 88 24.46 -7.14 -7.63
N VAL A 89 23.25 -7.67 -7.78
CA VAL A 89 22.86 -9.01 -7.32
C VAL A 89 22.21 -9.78 -8.46
N ARG A 90 22.42 -11.10 -8.48
CA ARG A 90 21.69 -12.01 -9.36
C ARG A 90 21.22 -13.23 -8.61
N GLY A 91 20.14 -13.81 -9.10
CA GLY A 91 19.59 -15.07 -8.62
C GLY A 91 19.96 -16.26 -9.49
N ARG A 92 19.94 -17.46 -8.90
CA ARG A 92 20.00 -18.73 -9.61
C ARG A 92 18.76 -19.54 -9.29
N ASP A 93 18.04 -19.97 -10.31
CA ASP A 93 16.93 -20.91 -10.22
C ASP A 93 17.37 -22.32 -10.70
N THR A 94 16.42 -23.19 -11.02
CA THR A 94 16.67 -24.52 -11.58
C THR A 94 17.22 -24.49 -13.01
N GLY A 95 16.93 -23.42 -13.77
CA GLY A 95 17.39 -23.20 -15.14
C GLY A 95 18.78 -22.58 -15.23
N GLY A 96 19.26 -21.93 -14.17
CA GLY A 96 20.62 -21.40 -14.11
C GLY A 96 20.69 -20.02 -13.46
N TRP A 97 21.80 -19.32 -13.70
CA TRP A 97 21.96 -17.94 -13.24
C TRP A 97 21.17 -16.99 -14.13
N GLY A 98 20.36 -16.14 -13.51
CA GLY A 98 19.71 -15.02 -14.16
C GLY A 98 20.65 -13.85 -14.44
N PRO A 99 20.12 -12.75 -14.98
CA PRO A 99 20.88 -11.52 -15.21
C PRO A 99 21.28 -10.86 -13.88
N TRP A 100 22.20 -9.91 -13.96
CA TRP A 100 22.56 -9.04 -12.84
C TRP A 100 21.60 -7.85 -12.75
N PHE A 101 21.24 -7.50 -11.53
CA PHE A 101 20.38 -6.38 -11.20
C PHE A 101 21.11 -5.41 -10.29
N PRO A 102 21.07 -4.09 -10.56
CA PRO A 102 21.60 -3.09 -9.64
C PRO A 102 20.86 -3.14 -8.31
N VAL A 103 21.61 -2.92 -7.23
CA VAL A 103 21.04 -2.62 -5.92
C VAL A 103 21.05 -1.10 -5.79
N ASP A 104 19.87 -0.51 -5.76
CA ASP A 104 19.74 0.94 -5.72
C ASP A 104 20.11 1.53 -4.35
N VAL A 105 20.49 2.81 -4.38
CA VAL A 105 20.88 3.60 -3.20
C VAL A 105 19.66 4.38 -2.72
N ASP A 106 18.76 3.75 -1.97
CA ASP A 106 17.70 4.49 -1.29
C ASP A 106 18.23 5.02 0.04
N ALA A 107 18.51 6.31 0.08
CA ALA A 107 18.96 6.98 1.29
C ALA A 107 17.82 7.25 2.30
N ASP A 108 16.64 6.66 2.19
CA ASP A 108 15.46 7.09 2.95
C ASP A 108 15.47 6.68 4.45
N GLY A 109 16.58 6.11 4.94
CA GLY A 109 16.79 5.69 6.33
C GLY A 109 17.76 6.58 7.12
N ASP A 110 17.68 6.51 8.46
CA ASP A 110 18.58 7.16 9.44
C ASP A 110 20.02 6.56 9.46
N HIS A 111 20.43 5.93 8.38
CA HIS A 111 21.66 5.18 8.32
C HIS A 111 22.49 5.74 7.17
N ASP A 112 23.80 5.94 7.42
CA ASP A 112 24.80 6.25 6.39
C ASP A 112 25.00 5.07 5.41
N THR A 113 23.95 4.29 5.18
CA THR A 113 23.94 3.04 4.43
C THR A 113 23.15 3.20 3.14
N ALA A 114 23.74 2.81 2.03
CA ALA A 114 23.06 2.63 0.76
C ALA A 114 22.39 1.24 0.77
N SER A 115 21.09 1.19 0.48
CA SER A 115 20.40 -0.09 0.28
C SER A 115 19.10 0.02 -0.49
N GLY A 116 18.84 -1.02 -1.27
CA GLY A 116 17.58 -1.23 -1.99
C GLY A 116 17.23 -2.71 -1.99
N PRO A 117 15.95 -3.07 -1.86
CA PRO A 117 15.53 -4.44 -2.12
C PRO A 117 15.62 -4.76 -3.62
N VAL A 118 15.98 -5.99 -3.97
CA VAL A 118 15.91 -6.50 -5.35
C VAL A 118 15.07 -7.77 -5.38
N TRP A 119 14.05 -7.79 -6.23
CA TRP A 119 13.25 -8.98 -6.50
C TRP A 119 14.01 -9.92 -7.43
N LEU A 120 14.24 -11.15 -6.98
CA LEU A 120 14.93 -12.18 -7.74
C LEU A 120 13.97 -13.25 -8.28
N GLY A 121 12.70 -13.22 -7.87
CA GLY A 121 11.82 -14.37 -7.99
C GLY A 121 12.30 -15.54 -7.12
N GLN A 122 11.66 -16.70 -7.24
CA GLN A 122 12.02 -17.90 -6.46
C GLN A 122 13.40 -18.45 -6.89
N VAL A 123 14.44 -18.12 -6.13
CA VAL A 123 15.82 -18.55 -6.41
C VAL A 123 16.33 -19.47 -5.31
N GLN A 124 17.23 -20.40 -5.67
CA GLN A 124 17.88 -21.35 -4.76
C GLN A 124 19.28 -20.89 -4.33
N ALA A 125 19.85 -19.93 -5.06
CA ALA A 125 21.06 -19.23 -4.66
C ALA A 125 21.05 -17.81 -5.20
N PHE A 126 21.86 -16.93 -4.62
CA PHE A 126 22.12 -15.60 -5.15
C PHE A 126 23.60 -15.24 -5.03
N GLN A 127 24.04 -14.26 -5.79
CA GLN A 127 25.43 -13.82 -5.82
C GLN A 127 25.48 -12.31 -5.98
N PHE A 128 26.44 -11.68 -5.31
CA PHE A 128 26.74 -10.26 -5.44
C PHE A 128 27.99 -10.03 -6.29
N ARG A 129 28.03 -8.88 -6.95
CA ARG A 129 29.25 -8.30 -7.48
C ARG A 129 29.33 -6.82 -7.13
N VAL A 130 30.55 -6.33 -6.95
CA VAL A 130 30.82 -4.92 -6.67
C VAL A 130 31.89 -4.39 -7.60
N ARG A 131 31.78 -3.11 -7.96
CA ARG A 131 32.79 -2.37 -8.70
C ARG A 131 33.26 -1.21 -7.84
N GLY A 132 34.57 -1.10 -7.68
CA GLY A 132 35.22 -0.21 -6.71
C GLY A 132 35.74 -0.99 -5.51
N ASP A 133 35.76 -0.34 -4.34
CA ASP A 133 36.16 -0.99 -3.10
C ASP A 133 35.22 -2.15 -2.74
N THR A 134 35.73 -3.14 -2.01
CA THR A 134 35.00 -4.36 -1.66
C THR A 134 34.57 -4.34 -0.19
N PRO A 135 33.42 -3.74 0.17
CA PRO A 135 33.00 -3.66 1.57
C PRO A 135 32.46 -4.99 2.08
N ALA A 136 32.20 -5.06 3.38
CA ALA A 136 31.22 -5.99 3.91
C ALA A 136 29.81 -5.49 3.54
N LEU A 137 28.99 -6.36 2.97
CA LEU A 137 27.57 -6.12 2.75
C LEU A 137 26.76 -6.80 3.84
N ASP A 138 25.91 -6.05 4.52
CA ASP A 138 24.90 -6.61 5.42
C ASP A 138 23.65 -6.93 4.59
N VAL A 139 23.42 -8.22 4.36
CA VAL A 139 22.42 -8.71 3.44
C VAL A 139 21.22 -9.25 4.21
N THR A 140 20.04 -8.75 3.88
CA THR A 140 18.77 -9.33 4.31
C THR A 140 18.14 -10.07 3.14
N ARG A 141 17.80 -11.33 3.37
CA ARG A 141 17.01 -12.13 2.43
C ARG A 141 15.63 -12.41 2.97
N ILE A 142 14.67 -12.35 2.07
CA ILE A 142 13.29 -12.75 2.31
C ILE A 142 13.05 -13.97 1.43
N SER A 143 12.52 -15.03 2.03
CA SER A 143 12.07 -16.24 1.34
C SER A 143 10.60 -16.48 1.67
N MET A 144 9.87 -17.13 0.78
CA MET A 144 8.47 -17.46 0.98
C MET A 144 8.27 -18.95 0.74
N ASP A 145 7.50 -19.59 1.63
CA ASP A 145 7.16 -21.00 1.56
C ASP A 145 6.01 -21.21 0.60
N GLY A 146 6.09 -22.22 -0.26
CA GLY A 146 5.03 -22.49 -1.24
C GLY A 146 5.19 -21.67 -2.51
N ASP A 147 6.09 -22.13 -3.37
CA ASP A 147 5.91 -22.28 -4.83
C ASP A 147 7.29 -22.49 -5.45
N ALA A 148 7.77 -23.73 -5.32
CA ALA A 148 8.89 -24.21 -6.09
C ALA A 148 8.45 -24.30 -7.57
N GLY A 149 8.65 -23.22 -8.33
CA GLY A 149 8.66 -23.29 -9.79
C GLY A 149 7.67 -22.42 -10.55
N LEU A 150 7.56 -21.13 -10.22
CA LEU A 150 7.06 -20.16 -11.20
C LEU A 150 8.25 -19.69 -12.05
N ALA A 151 8.21 -20.03 -13.34
CA ALA A 151 9.22 -19.65 -14.31
C ALA A 151 9.18 -18.13 -14.53
N TYR A 152 10.36 -17.52 -14.56
CA TYR A 152 10.60 -16.16 -15.04
C TYR A 152 9.97 -15.95 -16.43
N ASP A 153 8.97 -15.07 -16.55
CA ASP A 153 8.47 -14.55 -17.84
C ASP A 153 8.95 -13.10 -18.03
N PRO A 154 10.03 -12.87 -18.79
CA PRO A 154 10.58 -11.52 -19.02
C PRO A 154 9.67 -10.60 -19.83
N LEU A 155 8.61 -11.12 -20.46
CA LEU A 155 7.87 -10.38 -21.51
C LEU A 155 6.36 -10.34 -21.29
N GLY A 156 5.88 -10.60 -20.07
CA GLY A 156 4.47 -10.61 -19.66
C GLY A 156 3.52 -9.92 -20.64
N ARG A 157 2.72 -10.74 -21.34
CA ARG A 157 1.78 -10.31 -22.39
C ARG A 157 0.99 -9.07 -21.95
N PRO A 158 0.72 -8.11 -22.85
CA PRO A 158 -0.10 -6.95 -22.52
C PRO A 158 -1.47 -7.42 -22.03
N GLY A 159 -1.72 -7.23 -20.73
CA GLY A 159 -3.04 -7.39 -20.14
C GLY A 159 -4.03 -6.49 -20.88
N ALA A 160 -5.17 -7.05 -21.24
CA ALA A 160 -6.23 -6.39 -21.98
C ALA A 160 -6.55 -5.01 -21.38
N ALA A 161 -6.78 -4.03 -22.24
CA ALA A 161 -7.29 -2.71 -21.86
C ALA A 161 -8.65 -2.88 -21.19
N TYR A 162 -8.67 -3.00 -19.86
CA TYR A 162 -9.88 -2.82 -19.09
C TYR A 162 -10.18 -1.32 -19.07
N ALA A 163 -11.34 -0.93 -19.61
CA ALA A 163 -11.99 0.31 -19.23
C ALA A 163 -12.42 0.15 -17.76
N ALA A 164 -11.46 0.36 -16.86
CA ALA A 164 -11.66 0.24 -15.43
C ALA A 164 -12.56 1.39 -14.93
N PRO A 165 -13.36 1.16 -13.87
CA PRO A 165 -14.12 2.23 -13.24
C PRO A 165 -13.21 3.39 -12.81
N ALA A 166 -13.76 4.61 -12.77
CA ALA A 166 -13.00 5.79 -12.38
C ALA A 166 -12.38 5.63 -10.98
N THR A 167 -13.09 4.99 -10.04
CA THR A 167 -12.58 4.74 -8.69
C THR A 167 -11.56 3.61 -8.72
N PRO A 168 -10.35 3.78 -8.16
CA PRO A 168 -9.38 2.70 -8.09
C PRO A 168 -9.94 1.51 -7.32
N GLU A 169 -9.78 0.31 -7.87
CA GLU A 169 -9.90 -0.92 -7.09
C GLU A 169 -8.62 -1.10 -6.28
N PHE A 170 -8.76 -1.28 -4.97
CA PHE A 170 -7.63 -1.45 -4.05
C PHE A 170 -7.50 -2.91 -3.64
N VAL A 171 -6.30 -3.46 -3.78
CA VAL A 171 -5.88 -4.68 -3.11
C VAL A 171 -5.57 -4.31 -1.66
N SER A 172 -6.49 -4.66 -0.76
CA SER A 172 -6.37 -4.38 0.68
C SER A 172 -5.23 -5.15 1.33
N ARG A 173 -4.79 -4.70 2.50
CA ARG A 173 -3.77 -5.42 3.28
C ARG A 173 -4.12 -6.87 3.57
N SER A 174 -5.38 -7.16 3.88
CA SER A 174 -5.82 -8.54 4.11
C SER A 174 -5.80 -9.41 2.87
N GLN A 175 -5.78 -8.82 1.66
CA GLN A 175 -5.65 -9.58 0.42
C GLN A 175 -4.18 -9.94 0.14
N TRP A 176 -3.25 -8.98 0.25
CA TRP A 176 -1.83 -9.23 -0.07
C TRP A 176 -0.99 -9.76 1.12
N ASP A 177 -1.46 -9.61 2.36
CA ASP A 177 -0.89 -10.18 3.60
C ASP A 177 -1.97 -10.90 4.43
N PRO A 178 -2.52 -12.02 3.92
CA PRO A 178 -3.62 -12.74 4.58
C PRO A 178 -3.23 -13.32 5.95
N ASN A 179 -1.94 -13.60 6.14
CA ASN A 179 -1.39 -14.14 7.39
C ASN A 179 -1.04 -13.04 8.41
N GLY A 180 -0.97 -11.78 7.98
CA GLY A 180 -0.54 -10.66 8.81
C GLY A 180 0.91 -10.81 9.25
N GLU A 181 1.81 -11.18 8.34
CA GLU A 181 3.25 -11.33 8.61
C GLU A 181 3.96 -9.98 8.72
N CYS A 182 3.44 -9.00 7.97
CA CYS A 182 3.89 -7.62 8.02
C CYS A 182 2.86 -6.74 8.75
N ARG A 183 2.52 -7.10 9.99
CA ARG A 183 1.66 -6.25 10.84
C ARG A 183 2.40 -4.96 11.23
N PRO A 184 1.71 -3.80 11.22
CA PRO A 184 2.27 -2.57 11.76
C PRO A 184 2.76 -2.75 13.21
N ARG A 185 3.99 -2.31 13.49
CA ARG A 185 4.61 -2.35 14.83
C ARG A 185 4.00 -1.32 15.78
N THR A 186 3.42 -0.25 15.24
CA THR A 186 2.79 0.83 16.00
C THR A 186 1.44 1.21 15.39
N PRO A 187 0.52 1.82 16.15
CA PRO A 187 -0.71 2.36 15.60
C PRO A 187 -0.47 3.37 14.47
N ALA A 188 -1.41 3.42 13.52
CA ALA A 188 -1.38 4.40 12.45
C ALA A 188 -1.48 5.83 13.01
N ARG A 189 -0.67 6.73 12.46
CA ARG A 189 -0.77 8.17 12.68
C ARG A 189 -1.57 8.81 11.56
N TYR A 190 -2.32 9.85 11.89
CA TYR A 190 -3.14 10.60 10.94
C TYR A 190 -2.78 12.07 11.04
N ALA A 191 -2.61 12.73 9.90
CA ALA A 191 -2.55 14.18 9.83
C ALA A 191 -3.95 14.78 9.76
N THR A 192 -4.06 16.11 9.75
CA THR A 192 -5.38 16.75 9.63
C THR A 192 -5.92 16.74 8.20
N ASP A 193 -5.04 16.69 7.21
CA ASP A 193 -5.33 16.77 5.77
C ASP A 193 -4.11 16.30 4.96
N VAL A 194 -4.36 15.88 3.72
CA VAL A 194 -3.35 15.65 2.68
C VAL A 194 -3.32 16.88 1.78
N GLN A 195 -2.13 17.42 1.53
CA GLN A 195 -1.92 18.63 0.72
C GLN A 195 -1.29 18.31 -0.64
N MET A 196 -0.59 17.17 -0.74
CA MET A 196 0.12 16.76 -1.94
C MET A 196 0.27 15.24 -2.04
N ALA A 197 0.66 14.76 -3.22
CA ALA A 197 1.10 13.39 -3.48
C ALA A 197 2.60 13.38 -3.84
N TYR A 198 3.35 12.46 -3.23
CA TYR A 198 4.68 12.10 -3.73
C TYR A 198 4.59 10.85 -4.59
N VAL A 199 5.22 10.92 -5.76
CA VAL A 199 5.46 9.78 -6.65
C VAL A 199 6.84 9.24 -6.38
N HIS A 200 6.89 7.94 -6.12
CA HIS A 200 8.10 7.15 -5.90
C HIS A 200 8.21 6.04 -6.94
N HIS A 201 9.41 5.49 -7.08
CA HIS A 201 9.58 4.12 -7.53
C HIS A 201 10.01 3.25 -6.35
N THR A 202 10.04 1.93 -6.52
CA THR A 202 10.58 1.05 -5.46
C THR A 202 12.06 0.73 -5.65
N ALA A 203 12.65 1.14 -6.77
CA ALA A 203 14.04 0.82 -7.11
C ALA A 203 14.27 -0.72 -7.20
N ILE A 204 13.18 -1.45 -7.49
CA ILE A 204 13.16 -2.91 -7.63
C ILE A 204 12.93 -3.22 -9.09
N PHE A 205 13.76 -4.07 -9.68
CA PHE A 205 13.52 -4.53 -11.03
C PHE A 205 12.15 -5.23 -11.13
N PRO A 206 11.27 -4.86 -12.07
CA PRO A 206 9.90 -5.37 -12.12
C PRO A 206 9.79 -6.72 -12.87
N ASN A 207 10.65 -7.68 -12.53
CA ASN A 207 10.74 -9.02 -13.14
C ASN A 207 9.85 -10.06 -12.45
N TYR A 208 8.56 -9.76 -12.27
CA TYR A 208 7.60 -10.65 -11.63
C TYR A 208 6.33 -10.80 -12.46
N ALA A 209 5.71 -11.98 -12.37
CA ALA A 209 4.42 -12.31 -12.97
C ALA A 209 3.26 -11.64 -12.20
N PRO A 210 2.07 -11.45 -12.80
CA PRO A 210 0.92 -10.83 -12.12
C PRO A 210 0.55 -11.48 -10.78
N GLU A 211 0.73 -12.79 -10.69
CA GLU A 211 0.40 -13.61 -9.52
C GLU A 211 1.37 -13.38 -8.36
N GLU A 212 2.58 -12.91 -8.64
CA GLU A 212 3.63 -12.63 -7.65
C GLU A 212 3.53 -11.21 -7.06
N ALA A 213 2.66 -10.35 -7.59
CA ALA A 213 2.61 -8.94 -7.19
C ALA A 213 2.31 -8.75 -5.68
N ASP A 214 1.44 -9.59 -5.11
CA ASP A 214 1.10 -9.59 -3.69
C ASP A 214 2.33 -9.94 -2.83
N ASP A 215 3.14 -10.88 -3.31
CA ASP A 215 4.38 -11.32 -2.67
C ASP A 215 5.45 -10.23 -2.73
N VAL A 216 5.58 -9.53 -3.86
CA VAL A 216 6.48 -8.38 -3.99
C VAL A 216 6.13 -7.32 -2.95
N VAL A 217 4.86 -6.93 -2.83
CA VAL A 217 4.41 -5.95 -1.84
C VAL A 217 4.68 -6.42 -0.41
N ARG A 218 4.40 -7.70 -0.12
CA ARG A 218 4.69 -8.30 1.19
C ARG A 218 6.18 -8.28 1.51
N ALA A 219 7.04 -8.59 0.54
CA ALA A 219 8.49 -8.56 0.70
C ALA A 219 9.01 -7.15 0.94
N ILE A 220 8.52 -6.13 0.22
CA ILE A 220 8.84 -4.71 0.47
C ILE A 220 8.45 -4.31 1.89
N CYS A 221 7.25 -4.72 2.33
CA CYS A 221 6.77 -4.43 3.68
C CYS A 221 7.71 -5.05 4.74
N LEU A 222 8.05 -6.33 4.57
CA LEU A 222 8.97 -7.04 5.48
C LEU A 222 10.37 -6.42 5.49
N PHE A 223 10.88 -5.98 4.34
CA PHE A 223 12.15 -5.25 4.24
C PHE A 223 12.09 -3.96 5.08
N HIS A 224 11.08 -3.11 4.90
CA HIS A 224 10.91 -1.89 5.70
C HIS A 224 10.78 -2.18 7.21
N VAL A 225 10.00 -3.18 7.59
CA VAL A 225 9.67 -3.45 9.01
C VAL A 225 10.78 -4.20 9.74
N ARG A 226 11.43 -5.16 9.07
CA ARG A 226 12.39 -6.09 9.69
C ARG A 226 13.83 -5.62 9.54
N GLN A 227 14.19 -5.05 8.40
CA GLN A 227 15.54 -4.55 8.16
C GLN A 227 15.66 -3.08 8.56
N ARG A 228 14.83 -2.20 7.99
CA ARG A 228 14.88 -0.76 8.31
C ARG A 228 14.25 -0.40 9.66
N GLY A 229 13.59 -1.35 10.32
CA GLY A 229 12.97 -1.15 11.64
C GLY A 229 11.76 -0.21 11.64
N TRP A 230 11.21 0.12 10.47
CA TRP A 230 10.08 1.03 10.35
C TRP A 230 8.82 0.46 10.99
N SER A 231 7.88 1.34 11.32
CA SER A 231 6.60 0.94 11.93
C SER A 231 5.77 0.05 10.99
N ASP A 232 5.87 0.26 9.68
CA ASP A 232 5.12 -0.40 8.62
C ASP A 232 5.79 -0.05 7.28
N ILE A 233 5.28 -0.58 6.15
CA ILE A 233 5.66 -0.13 4.80
C ILE A 233 5.56 1.41 4.70
N GLY A 234 6.58 2.05 4.11
CA GLY A 234 6.71 3.52 4.11
C GLY A 234 5.70 4.24 3.21
N TYR A 235 5.32 3.63 2.10
CA TYR A 235 4.39 4.19 1.12
C TYR A 235 2.92 3.98 1.53
N ASN A 236 2.05 4.93 1.21
CA ASN A 236 0.61 4.78 1.40
C ASN A 236 -0.01 3.83 0.37
N PHE A 237 0.49 3.87 -0.87
CA PHE A 237 0.05 3.02 -1.96
C PHE A 237 1.24 2.49 -2.75
N LEU A 238 1.10 1.28 -3.27
CA LEU A 238 2.02 0.70 -4.24
C LEU A 238 1.26 0.34 -5.51
N ILE A 239 1.90 0.47 -6.67
CA ILE A 239 1.28 0.16 -7.97
C ILE A 239 2.19 -0.79 -8.72
N ASP A 240 1.68 -1.95 -9.08
CA ASP A 240 2.45 -2.91 -9.86
C ASP A 240 2.52 -2.52 -11.35
N ARG A 241 3.40 -3.20 -12.09
CA ARG A 241 3.53 -3.04 -13.55
C ARG A 241 2.25 -3.33 -14.35
N TYR A 242 1.27 -3.99 -13.73
CA TYR A 242 -0.02 -4.36 -14.31
C TYR A 242 -1.13 -3.36 -13.98
N GLY A 243 -0.83 -2.31 -13.20
CA GLY A 243 -1.75 -1.25 -12.83
C GLY A 243 -2.68 -1.57 -11.65
N ARG A 244 -2.42 -2.67 -10.92
CA ARG A 244 -3.11 -2.98 -9.66
C ARG A 244 -2.61 -2.02 -8.59
N VAL A 245 -3.54 -1.52 -7.77
CA VAL A 245 -3.23 -0.60 -6.67
C VAL A 245 -3.32 -1.34 -5.35
N PHE A 246 -2.26 -1.32 -4.57
CA PHE A 246 -2.17 -1.96 -3.27
C PHE A 246 -2.26 -0.92 -2.16
N GLU A 247 -3.06 -1.21 -1.13
CA GLU A 247 -3.03 -0.48 0.14
C GLU A 247 -1.69 -0.78 0.83
N GLY A 248 -0.83 0.22 0.93
CA GLY A 248 0.43 0.15 1.67
C GLY A 248 0.19 0.43 3.15
N ARG A 249 0.65 1.59 3.63
CA ARG A 249 0.60 2.03 5.04
C ARG A 249 -0.77 1.79 5.66
N ALA A 250 -0.81 0.97 6.71
CA ALA A 250 -2.04 0.66 7.42
C ALA A 250 -2.66 1.89 8.06
N GLY A 251 -3.99 1.93 8.09
CA GLY A 251 -4.73 3.08 8.56
C GLY A 251 -5.87 3.46 7.63
N GLY A 252 -6.13 2.72 6.54
CA GLY A 252 -7.29 2.94 5.69
C GLY A 252 -7.03 4.00 4.61
N VAL A 253 -7.27 3.59 3.37
CA VAL A 253 -6.92 4.30 2.14
C VAL A 253 -7.47 5.74 2.04
N GLU A 254 -8.65 5.99 2.62
CA GLU A 254 -9.31 7.31 2.57
C GLU A 254 -8.66 8.34 3.50
N ARG A 255 -8.13 7.86 4.62
CA ARG A 255 -7.65 8.72 5.70
C ARG A 255 -6.29 9.36 5.34
N PRO A 256 -5.95 10.50 5.96
CA PRO A 256 -4.64 11.14 5.83
C PRO A 256 -3.59 10.39 6.68
N VAL A 257 -3.34 9.12 6.35
CA VAL A 257 -2.38 8.26 7.06
C VAL A 257 -0.96 8.76 6.81
N VAL A 258 -0.20 9.01 7.87
CA VAL A 258 1.19 9.47 7.79
C VAL A 258 2.11 8.31 7.42
N GLY A 259 2.77 8.44 6.27
CA GLY A 259 3.76 7.50 5.74
C GLY A 259 5.16 7.67 6.34
N ALA A 260 6.14 7.04 5.72
CA ALA A 260 7.57 7.16 6.00
C ALA A 260 8.35 7.05 4.69
N HIS A 261 8.11 7.98 3.77
CA HIS A 261 8.61 7.94 2.39
C HIS A 261 9.27 9.23 1.93
N ALA A 262 9.10 10.37 2.61
CA ALA A 262 9.74 11.64 2.24
C ALA A 262 10.06 12.45 3.49
N SER A 263 11.35 12.53 3.85
CA SER A 263 11.79 13.18 5.09
C SER A 263 11.38 14.66 5.13
N GLY A 264 10.68 15.05 6.19
CA GLY A 264 10.11 16.38 6.36
C GLY A 264 8.73 16.58 5.73
N PHE A 265 8.26 15.68 4.86
CA PHE A 265 6.99 15.86 4.16
C PHE A 265 5.96 14.74 4.38
N ASN A 266 6.30 13.71 5.17
CA ASN A 266 5.42 12.56 5.45
C ASN A 266 4.04 12.94 6.00
N GLU A 267 3.93 13.98 6.84
CA GLU A 267 2.69 14.29 7.54
C GLU A 267 1.60 14.84 6.62
N ARG A 268 1.95 15.61 5.58
CA ARG A 268 0.98 16.29 4.71
C ARG A 268 0.90 15.72 3.31
N SER A 269 1.46 14.54 3.09
CA SER A 269 1.52 13.93 1.77
C SER A 269 0.96 12.51 1.77
N VAL A 270 0.57 12.07 0.57
CA VAL A 270 0.33 10.67 0.26
C VAL A 270 1.48 10.16 -0.61
N GLY A 271 2.19 9.14 -0.16
CA GLY A 271 3.26 8.48 -0.93
C GLY A 271 2.70 7.36 -1.79
N VAL A 272 2.84 7.48 -3.10
CA VAL A 272 2.46 6.46 -4.09
C VAL A 272 3.72 5.96 -4.78
N SER A 273 4.08 4.69 -4.57
CA SER A 273 5.26 4.10 -5.19
C SER A 273 4.88 3.17 -6.34
N VAL A 274 5.45 3.39 -7.52
CA VAL A 274 5.30 2.48 -8.65
C VAL A 274 6.41 1.42 -8.55
N ILE A 275 6.03 0.15 -8.50
CA ILE A 275 6.98 -0.97 -8.35
C ILE A 275 7.78 -1.09 -9.64
N GLY A 276 9.09 -0.82 -9.55
CA GLY A 276 9.99 -0.75 -10.68
C GLY A 276 11.28 0.02 -10.38
N ASP A 277 12.27 -0.14 -11.26
CA ASP A 277 13.41 0.75 -11.41
C ASP A 277 13.20 1.55 -12.71
N PHE A 278 12.86 2.83 -12.55
CA PHE A 278 12.62 3.76 -13.66
C PHE A 278 13.78 4.74 -13.88
N ASP A 279 14.94 4.49 -13.28
CA ASP A 279 16.18 5.05 -13.79
C ASP A 279 16.64 4.30 -15.02
N THR A 280 16.41 2.98 -15.08
CA THR A 280 16.85 2.17 -16.23
C THR A 280 15.74 1.79 -17.20
N GLN A 281 14.47 1.76 -16.76
CA GLN A 281 13.35 1.27 -17.58
C GLN A 281 12.26 2.32 -17.80
N PRO A 282 11.53 2.26 -18.95
CA PRO A 282 10.31 3.02 -19.12
C PRO A 282 9.20 2.51 -18.19
N VAL A 283 8.27 3.40 -17.84
CA VAL A 283 7.12 3.05 -17.00
C VAL A 283 6.04 2.37 -17.85
N PRO A 284 5.51 1.19 -17.44
CA PRO A 284 4.40 0.55 -18.13
C PRO A 284 3.14 1.41 -18.12
N ALA A 285 2.44 1.49 -19.25
CA ALA A 285 1.20 2.26 -19.37
C ALA A 285 0.10 1.87 -18.35
N PRO A 286 -0.12 0.58 -18.03
CA PRO A 286 -1.07 0.20 -16.97
C PRO A 286 -0.70 0.78 -15.60
N ALA A 287 0.60 0.84 -15.27
CA ALA A 287 1.09 1.41 -14.02
C ALA A 287 0.90 2.93 -13.97
N LEU A 288 1.17 3.64 -15.07
CA LEU A 288 0.89 5.08 -15.18
C LEU A 288 -0.59 5.40 -15.00
N GLU A 289 -1.48 4.61 -15.61
CA GLU A 289 -2.92 4.80 -15.42
C GLU A 289 -3.34 4.48 -13.98
N GLY A 290 -2.79 3.43 -13.36
CA GLY A 290 -2.98 3.15 -11.93
C GLY A 290 -2.56 4.31 -11.05
N LEU A 291 -1.43 4.95 -11.36
CA LEU A 291 -0.89 6.09 -10.64
C LEU A 291 -1.81 7.31 -10.76
N ALA A 292 -2.22 7.64 -11.98
CA ALA A 292 -3.14 8.73 -12.24
C ALA A 292 -4.48 8.51 -11.52
N ARG A 293 -5.03 7.29 -11.50
CA ARG A 293 -6.29 6.97 -10.79
C ARG A 293 -6.18 7.19 -9.28
N VAL A 294 -5.10 6.72 -8.64
CA VAL A 294 -4.91 6.90 -7.18
C VAL A 294 -4.75 8.37 -6.83
N ILE A 295 -3.96 9.10 -7.61
CA ILE A 295 -3.75 10.53 -7.41
C ILE A 295 -5.07 11.28 -7.61
N ALA A 296 -5.80 11.02 -8.69
CA ALA A 296 -7.10 11.62 -8.95
C ALA A 296 -8.08 11.38 -7.81
N TRP A 297 -8.13 10.14 -7.32
CA TRP A 297 -9.01 9.77 -6.21
C TRP A 297 -8.61 10.48 -4.91
N LYS A 298 -7.34 10.47 -4.51
CA LYS A 298 -6.88 11.20 -3.31
C LYS A 298 -7.09 12.71 -3.47
N ALA A 299 -6.82 13.26 -4.64
CA ALA A 299 -7.04 14.67 -4.92
C ALA A 299 -8.52 15.02 -4.75
N ALA A 300 -9.43 14.21 -5.29
CA ALA A 300 -10.86 14.44 -5.14
C ALA A 300 -11.36 14.23 -3.69
N VAL A 301 -10.80 13.29 -2.92
CA VAL A 301 -11.11 13.12 -1.48
C VAL A 301 -10.70 14.35 -0.67
N HIS A 302 -9.58 14.99 -1.02
CA HIS A 302 -8.98 16.09 -0.25
C HIS A 302 -9.17 17.47 -0.89
N GLY A 303 -9.89 17.57 -2.01
CA GLY A 303 -10.13 18.84 -2.72
C GLY A 303 -8.89 19.46 -3.35
N LEU A 304 -7.94 18.64 -3.80
CA LEU A 304 -6.68 19.09 -4.42
C LEU A 304 -6.82 19.18 -5.94
N ASP A 305 -6.07 20.11 -6.55
CA ASP A 305 -5.89 20.21 -8.00
C ASP A 305 -4.60 19.48 -8.41
N PRO A 306 -4.66 18.34 -9.14
CA PRO A 306 -3.45 17.61 -9.52
C PRO A 306 -2.45 18.40 -10.38
N VAL A 307 -2.89 19.41 -11.13
CA VAL A 307 -2.00 20.28 -11.92
C VAL A 307 -1.56 21.55 -11.17
N GLY A 308 -2.07 21.72 -9.94
CA GLY A 308 -1.81 22.88 -9.09
C GLY A 308 -0.50 22.82 -8.33
N TRP A 309 -0.32 23.85 -7.50
CA TRP A 309 0.82 24.02 -6.57
C TRP A 309 0.30 24.20 -5.15
N THR A 310 1.12 23.86 -4.17
CA THR A 310 0.76 23.97 -2.75
C THR A 310 1.98 24.32 -1.91
N ASP A 311 1.74 25.00 -0.80
CA ASP A 311 2.75 25.31 0.21
C ASP A 311 2.69 24.26 1.33
N VAL A 312 3.78 23.51 1.51
CA VAL A 312 3.90 22.51 2.57
C VAL A 312 4.91 22.98 3.60
N VAL A 313 4.54 22.89 4.87
CA VAL A 313 5.45 23.13 5.99
C VAL A 313 6.12 21.83 6.38
N THR A 314 7.45 21.80 6.33
CA THR A 314 8.21 20.59 6.70
C THR A 314 8.03 20.29 8.19
N SER A 315 7.90 19.00 8.54
CA SER A 315 7.75 18.53 9.92
C SER A 315 8.97 18.84 10.80
N THR A 316 8.89 18.56 12.10
CA THR A 316 9.99 18.82 13.05
C THR A 316 11.05 17.71 13.06
N ASP A 317 10.73 16.53 12.55
CA ASP A 317 11.57 15.32 12.51
C ASP A 317 12.31 15.15 11.17
N VAL A 318 12.66 16.25 10.50
CA VAL A 318 13.45 16.21 9.27
C VAL A 318 14.83 15.61 9.53
N ASN A 319 15.21 14.63 8.73
CA ASN A 319 16.60 14.20 8.62
C ASN A 319 17.31 15.12 7.62
N PRO A 320 18.29 15.94 8.06
CA PRO A 320 18.97 16.91 7.19
C PRO A 320 19.86 16.27 6.14
N LYS A 321 20.16 14.96 6.25
CA LYS A 321 20.85 14.22 5.19
C LYS A 321 19.91 13.88 4.02
N LEU A 322 18.60 13.81 4.29
CA LEU A 322 17.61 13.25 3.36
C LEU A 322 16.70 14.30 2.74
N SER A 323 16.55 15.44 3.40
CA SER A 323 15.75 16.57 2.92
C SER A 323 16.62 17.76 2.55
N ARG A 324 16.27 18.46 1.47
CA ARG A 324 16.91 19.74 1.10
C ARG A 324 16.53 20.88 2.05
N TYR A 325 15.48 20.70 2.84
CA TYR A 325 14.85 21.75 3.63
C TYR A 325 15.01 21.50 5.13
N ARG A 326 15.06 22.58 5.91
CA ARG A 326 15.16 22.51 7.38
C ARG A 326 13.78 22.33 8.00
N PRO A 327 13.67 21.77 9.21
CA PRO A 327 12.42 21.74 9.97
C PRO A 327 11.69 23.10 10.00
N GLY A 328 10.36 23.07 9.82
CA GLY A 328 9.52 24.28 9.80
C GLY A 328 9.65 25.18 8.56
N SER A 329 10.36 24.76 7.52
CA SER A 329 10.41 25.51 6.25
C SER A 329 9.07 25.43 5.52
N THR A 330 8.60 26.55 4.96
CA THR A 330 7.51 26.56 3.99
C THR A 330 8.10 26.37 2.59
N VAL A 331 7.62 25.35 1.87
CA VAL A 331 8.13 24.96 0.56
C VAL A 331 6.97 24.86 -0.43
N THR A 332 7.05 25.61 -1.52
CA THR A 332 6.08 25.55 -2.61
C THR A 332 6.46 24.43 -3.58
N VAL A 333 5.57 23.47 -3.78
CA VAL A 333 5.78 22.31 -4.66
C VAL A 333 4.55 22.04 -5.52
N PRO A 334 4.67 21.35 -6.66
CA PRO A 334 3.50 20.83 -7.36
C PRO A 334 2.69 19.90 -6.44
N VAL A 335 1.36 19.92 -6.56
CA VAL A 335 0.48 19.02 -5.79
C VAL A 335 0.85 17.55 -6.03
N VAL A 336 1.33 17.20 -7.22
CA VAL A 336 1.93 15.90 -7.52
C VAL A 336 3.42 16.11 -7.77
N SER A 337 4.26 15.71 -6.82
CA SER A 337 5.72 15.88 -6.90
C SER A 337 6.44 14.53 -6.95
N GLY A 338 7.58 14.47 -7.62
CA GLY A 338 8.51 13.35 -7.48
C GLY A 338 9.27 13.47 -6.16
N HIS A 339 9.76 12.36 -5.60
CA HIS A 339 10.58 12.41 -4.39
C HIS A 339 11.81 13.33 -4.55
N LEU A 340 12.42 13.31 -5.73
CA LEU A 340 13.53 14.15 -6.16
C LEU A 340 13.32 15.66 -5.93
N ASP A 341 12.08 16.14 -5.97
CA ASP A 341 11.76 17.57 -5.89
C ASP A 341 12.18 18.19 -4.54
N THR A 342 12.24 17.39 -3.48
CA THR A 342 12.54 17.86 -2.12
C THR A 342 13.60 17.08 -1.39
N ALA A 343 13.94 15.87 -1.85
CA ALA A 343 14.96 15.04 -1.24
C ALA A 343 16.38 15.45 -1.63
N ALA A 344 17.33 15.31 -0.70
CA ALA A 344 18.71 15.75 -0.87
C ALA A 344 19.59 14.75 -1.64
N ASN A 345 19.25 13.46 -1.60
CA ASN A 345 20.15 12.36 -1.98
C ASN A 345 19.39 11.15 -2.53
N THR A 346 18.51 11.37 -3.52
CA THR A 346 17.80 10.30 -4.22
C THR A 346 17.65 10.64 -5.70
N SER A 347 17.56 9.62 -6.56
CA SER A 347 17.10 9.74 -7.96
C SER A 347 15.60 9.44 -8.11
N CYS A 348 14.95 8.93 -7.06
CA CYS A 348 13.55 8.56 -7.03
C CYS A 348 12.65 9.73 -7.48
N PRO A 349 11.67 9.55 -8.38
CA PRO A 349 11.10 8.29 -8.86
C PRO A 349 11.81 7.66 -10.06
N GLY A 350 13.05 8.06 -10.35
CA GLY A 350 13.82 7.64 -11.50
C GLY A 350 13.52 8.47 -12.75
N ARG A 351 14.52 8.65 -13.61
CA ARG A 351 14.46 9.60 -14.73
C ARG A 351 13.27 9.39 -15.68
N HIS A 352 12.86 8.15 -15.93
CA HIS A 352 11.79 7.83 -16.88
C HIS A 352 10.40 8.14 -16.31
N LEU A 353 10.16 7.86 -15.02
CA LEU A 353 8.90 8.21 -14.36
C LEU A 353 8.83 9.72 -14.07
N TYR A 354 9.95 10.32 -13.66
CA TYR A 354 10.02 11.76 -13.41
C TYR A 354 9.70 12.58 -14.67
N ALA A 355 10.22 12.16 -15.84
CA ALA A 355 9.99 12.83 -17.12
C ALA A 355 8.50 12.90 -17.53
N VAL A 356 7.66 11.97 -17.06
CA VAL A 356 6.24 11.88 -17.43
C VAL A 356 5.30 12.37 -16.31
N LEU A 357 5.81 12.96 -15.23
CA LEU A 357 4.96 13.49 -14.14
C LEU A 357 3.98 14.56 -14.62
N GLY A 358 4.33 15.34 -15.65
CA GLY A 358 3.42 16.29 -16.28
C GLY A 358 2.17 15.62 -16.86
N ASP A 359 2.35 14.50 -17.56
CA ASP A 359 1.26 13.73 -18.15
C ASP A 359 0.41 13.05 -17.08
N VAL A 360 1.03 12.53 -16.02
CA VAL A 360 0.33 11.97 -14.86
C VAL A 360 -0.55 13.01 -14.18
N ARG A 361 -0.05 14.25 -13.99
CA ARG A 361 -0.83 15.36 -13.41
C ARG A 361 -2.07 15.67 -14.26
N GLN A 362 -1.90 15.79 -15.57
CA GLN A 362 -3.02 16.05 -16.48
C GLN A 362 -4.04 14.92 -16.45
N ARG A 363 -3.57 13.67 -16.57
CA ARG A 363 -4.44 12.50 -16.52
C ARG A 363 -5.20 12.40 -15.20
N ALA A 364 -4.55 12.70 -14.08
CA ALA A 364 -5.20 12.72 -12.77
C ALA A 364 -6.26 13.83 -12.67
N ALA A 365 -6.01 15.02 -13.23
CA ALA A 365 -6.99 16.10 -13.26
C ALA A 365 -8.22 15.75 -14.12
N GLU A 366 -8.02 15.13 -15.29
CA GLU A 366 -9.11 14.61 -16.14
C GLU A 366 -9.99 13.60 -15.40
N LEU A 367 -9.36 12.66 -14.70
CA LEU A 367 -10.06 11.64 -13.91
C LEU A 367 -10.80 12.27 -12.72
N ALA A 368 -10.17 13.22 -12.02
CA ALA A 368 -10.76 13.91 -10.88
C ALA A 368 -11.97 14.76 -11.27
N ALA A 369 -12.02 15.28 -12.50
CA ALA A 369 -13.16 16.03 -13.03
C ALA A 369 -14.45 15.20 -13.12
N ALA A 370 -14.36 13.87 -13.09
CA ALA A 370 -15.53 12.98 -12.99
C ALA A 370 -16.21 13.04 -11.60
N TRP A 371 -15.57 13.69 -10.62
CA TRP A 371 -16.01 13.76 -9.22
C TRP A 371 -16.04 15.19 -8.68
N PRO A 372 -16.92 16.07 -9.21
CA PRO A 372 -17.00 17.47 -8.77
C PRO A 372 -17.38 17.63 -7.29
N ASP A 373 -18.09 16.64 -6.73
CA ASP A 373 -18.52 16.60 -5.32
C ASP A 373 -17.66 15.64 -4.46
N GLY A 374 -16.50 15.20 -4.98
CA GLY A 374 -15.65 14.16 -4.38
C GLY A 374 -16.03 12.75 -4.86
N PRO A 375 -15.09 11.78 -4.77
CA PRO A 375 -15.32 10.43 -5.26
C PRO A 375 -16.23 9.67 -4.29
N PRO A 376 -16.93 8.61 -4.74
CA PRO A 376 -17.58 7.71 -3.81
C PRO A 376 -16.52 7.14 -2.88
N LEU A 377 -16.67 7.42 -1.58
CA LEU A 377 -15.92 6.74 -0.54
C LEU A 377 -16.29 5.25 -0.60
N LEU A 378 -15.30 4.38 -0.39
CA LEU A 378 -15.49 2.95 -0.22
C LEU A 378 -16.53 2.77 0.89
N ALA A 379 -17.69 2.21 0.54
CA ALA A 379 -18.69 1.86 1.53
C ALA A 379 -18.02 1.00 2.60
N ALA A 380 -18.26 1.30 3.88
CA ALA A 380 -17.89 0.38 4.94
C ALA A 380 -18.45 -0.99 4.53
N GLY A 381 -17.55 -1.94 4.26
CA GLY A 381 -17.96 -3.28 3.83
C GLY A 381 -18.98 -3.85 4.82
N PRO A 382 -19.88 -4.75 4.39
CA PRO A 382 -20.90 -5.28 5.28
C PRO A 382 -20.23 -5.84 6.54
N THR A 383 -20.63 -5.32 7.71
CA THR A 383 -20.22 -5.88 8.99
C THR A 383 -20.77 -7.30 9.05
N ALA A 384 -19.89 -8.29 8.88
CA ALA A 384 -20.25 -9.69 9.03
C ALA A 384 -20.30 -10.02 10.52
N PHE A 385 -21.39 -10.62 10.98
CA PHE A 385 -21.51 -11.10 12.35
C PHE A 385 -21.36 -12.62 12.33
N ALA A 386 -20.34 -13.14 13.01
CA ALA A 386 -20.18 -14.57 13.26
C ALA A 386 -20.74 -14.89 14.65
N ALA A 387 -21.57 -15.93 14.75
CA ALA A 387 -22.09 -16.40 16.03
C ALA A 387 -21.45 -17.74 16.41
N ASP A 388 -20.84 -17.80 17.59
CA ASP A 388 -20.46 -19.05 18.27
C ASP A 388 -21.32 -19.11 19.54
N GLY A 389 -22.21 -20.12 19.63
CA GLY A 389 -23.08 -20.28 20.80
C GLY A 389 -23.88 -19.02 21.14
N THR A 390 -23.61 -18.42 22.30
CA THR A 390 -24.28 -17.19 22.79
C THR A 390 -23.56 -15.89 22.41
N ASP A 391 -22.37 -15.97 21.82
CA ASP A 391 -21.51 -14.82 21.54
C ASP A 391 -21.53 -14.44 20.06
N ILE A 392 -21.71 -13.15 19.80
CA ILE A 392 -21.68 -12.59 18.44
C ILE A 392 -20.39 -11.79 18.30
N SER A 393 -19.55 -12.21 17.36
CA SER A 393 -18.33 -11.50 16.96
C SER A 393 -18.60 -10.70 15.69
N ALA A 394 -18.26 -9.42 15.70
CA ALA A 394 -18.36 -8.57 14.51
C ALA A 394 -17.02 -8.56 13.76
N VAL A 395 -17.08 -8.75 12.44
CA VAL A 395 -15.94 -8.72 11.52
C VAL A 395 -16.22 -7.66 10.45
N GLY A 396 -15.38 -6.65 10.36
CA GLY A 396 -15.55 -5.56 9.40
C GLY A 396 -14.43 -4.52 9.51
N ALA A 397 -14.23 -3.75 8.43
CA ALA A 397 -13.26 -2.68 8.39
C ALA A 397 -13.58 -1.63 9.47
N GLY A 398 -12.65 -1.42 10.42
CA GLY A 398 -12.77 -0.42 11.48
C GLY A 398 -13.21 -0.93 12.86
N LEU A 399 -13.50 -2.23 13.03
CA LEU A 399 -13.74 -2.82 14.36
C LEU A 399 -12.48 -3.53 14.90
N PRO A 400 -12.23 -3.52 16.23
CA PRO A 400 -11.14 -4.29 16.82
C PRO A 400 -11.31 -5.78 16.50
N PRO A 401 -10.22 -6.49 16.11
CA PRO A 401 -10.27 -7.93 15.94
C PRO A 401 -10.74 -8.62 17.23
N GLY A 402 -11.78 -9.46 17.14
CA GLY A 402 -12.30 -10.22 18.28
C GLY A 402 -13.26 -9.47 19.21
N LEU A 403 -13.85 -8.36 18.77
CA LEU A 403 -14.91 -7.67 19.53
C LEU A 403 -16.12 -8.60 19.76
N ARG A 404 -16.28 -9.06 21.01
CA ARG A 404 -17.45 -9.83 21.45
C ARG A 404 -18.57 -8.88 21.85
N LEU A 405 -19.74 -9.05 21.24
CA LEU A 405 -20.93 -8.26 21.50
C LEU A 405 -22.00 -9.13 22.16
N SER A 406 -22.70 -8.55 23.14
CA SER A 406 -23.94 -9.14 23.60
C SER A 406 -24.97 -9.17 22.46
N PRO A 407 -25.95 -10.09 22.46
CA PRO A 407 -27.00 -10.15 21.45
C PRO A 407 -27.74 -8.82 21.23
N ARG A 408 -27.94 -8.03 22.29
CA ARG A 408 -28.56 -6.70 22.22
C ARG A 408 -27.65 -5.67 21.56
N SER A 409 -26.35 -5.70 21.87
CA SER A 409 -25.34 -4.79 21.31
C SER A 409 -25.10 -5.07 19.83
N ALA A 410 -25.07 -6.33 19.42
CA ALA A 410 -24.98 -6.75 18.02
C ALA A 410 -26.19 -6.25 17.21
N LEU A 411 -27.40 -6.36 17.76
CA LEU A 411 -28.62 -5.85 17.13
C LEU A 411 -28.61 -4.32 16.99
N GLN A 412 -28.14 -3.59 18.00
CA GLN A 412 -27.99 -2.13 17.93
C GLN A 412 -26.97 -1.71 16.87
N LEU A 413 -25.84 -2.41 16.76
CA LEU A 413 -24.82 -2.15 15.74
C LEU A 413 -25.34 -2.43 14.33
N ALA A 414 -26.08 -3.53 14.13
CA ALA A 414 -26.69 -3.85 12.85
C ALA A 414 -27.72 -2.79 12.42
N VAL A 415 -28.53 -2.28 13.35
CA VAL A 415 -29.49 -1.19 13.08
C VAL A 415 -28.76 0.12 12.75
N LEU A 416 -27.66 0.44 13.44
CA LEU A 416 -26.83 1.62 13.14
C LEU A 416 -26.14 1.53 11.77
N ALA A 417 -25.65 0.35 11.37
CA ALA A 417 -25.05 0.13 10.06
C ALA A 417 -26.09 0.32 8.93
N ILE A 418 -27.32 -0.15 9.14
CA ILE A 418 -28.43 0.06 8.20
C ILE A 418 -28.83 1.54 8.16
N ALA A 419 -28.91 2.23 9.30
CA ALA A 419 -29.30 3.65 9.37
C ALA A 419 -28.22 4.61 8.84
N GLY A 420 -26.93 4.29 9.02
CA GLY A 420 -25.78 5.08 8.56
C GLY A 420 -25.57 5.10 7.04
N SER A 421 -26.22 4.20 6.31
CA SER A 421 -26.27 4.22 4.84
C SER A 421 -27.09 5.40 4.27
N THR A 422 -27.72 6.20 5.13
CA THR A 422 -28.41 7.45 4.78
C THR A 422 -27.53 8.66 5.11
N ARG A 423 -26.77 9.13 4.11
CA ARG A 423 -26.04 10.43 3.99
C ARG A 423 -25.77 11.21 5.31
N LEU A 424 -24.54 11.15 5.81
CA LEU A 424 -23.98 12.19 6.68
C LEU A 424 -23.22 13.22 5.81
N ARG A 425 -23.84 14.37 5.55
CA ARG A 425 -23.15 15.56 5.05
C ARG A 425 -22.38 16.19 6.21
N TYR A 426 -21.05 16.23 6.13
CA TYR A 426 -20.27 17.18 6.91
C TYR A 426 -20.33 18.54 6.21
N GLY A 427 -21.17 19.43 6.72
CA GLY A 427 -21.15 20.86 6.38
C GLY A 427 -20.84 21.66 7.64
N PRO A 428 -20.11 22.79 7.55
CA PRO A 428 -19.75 23.59 8.71
C PRO A 428 -21.02 24.14 9.37
N ARG A 429 -21.11 23.96 10.69
CA ARG A 429 -22.20 24.45 11.53
C ARG A 429 -22.07 25.98 11.59
N SER A 430 -22.93 26.70 10.86
CA SER A 430 -23.11 28.13 11.07
C SER A 430 -23.96 28.33 12.33
N ASP A 431 -23.36 28.88 13.39
CA ASP A 431 -24.11 29.41 14.52
C ASP A 431 -24.92 30.62 14.06
N ARG A 432 -26.24 30.45 13.93
CA ARG A 432 -27.20 31.54 14.06
C ARG A 432 -28.26 31.12 15.07
N GLY A 433 -28.16 31.71 16.25
CA GLY A 433 -29.18 31.63 17.27
C GLY A 433 -30.36 32.54 16.91
N ASP A 434 -31.50 31.95 16.57
CA ASP A 434 -32.77 32.65 16.55
C ASP A 434 -33.39 32.63 17.96
N ARG A 435 -33.52 33.82 18.56
CA ARG A 435 -34.43 34.05 19.69
C ARG A 435 -35.84 34.35 19.14
N PRO A 436 -36.92 33.87 19.77
CA PRO A 436 -38.27 34.22 19.35
C PRO A 436 -38.65 35.63 19.84
N MET A 437 -39.04 36.52 18.91
CA MET A 437 -39.76 37.74 19.26
C MET A 437 -41.20 37.39 19.66
N ARG A 438 -41.59 37.80 20.87
CA ARG A 438 -42.97 37.90 21.31
C ARG A 438 -43.64 39.10 20.65
N SER A 439 -44.86 38.90 20.16
CA SER A 439 -45.80 39.95 19.79
C SER A 439 -46.39 40.63 21.03
N SER A 440 -46.53 41.96 20.97
CA SER A 440 -47.67 42.79 21.42
C SER A 440 -47.25 44.05 22.21
N ALA A 441 -47.39 45.20 21.55
CA ALA A 441 -47.90 46.50 22.02
C ALA A 441 -47.31 47.63 21.17
#